data_AF-A0A3M6VMI3-F1
#
_entry.id   AF-A0A3M6VMI3-F1
#
_cell.length_a   1.000
_cell.length_b   1.000
_cell.length_c   1.000
_cell.angle_alpha   90.00
_cell.angle_beta   90.00
_cell.angle_gamma   90.00
#
_symmetry.space_group_name_H-M   'P 1'
#
loop_
_entity.id
_entity.type
_entity.pdbx_description
1 polymer ?
#
loop_
_entity_poly.entity_id
_entity_poly.type
_entity_poly.pdbx_seq_one_letter_code
_entity_poly.pdbx_strand_id
1 'polypeptide(L)' 'MAIEFGVSCRRCVCCLEDTYNLCLDMAFAAALPYDGTLAKCYMMPEDFCYKLLSNVSIQEGACLSP' A
#
# COMPACT_ATOMS: atom_id res chain seq x y z
N MET A 1 -2.02 -11.77 3.72
CA MET A 1 -1.75 -10.75 2.69
C MET A 1 -1.26 -9.53 3.44
N ALA A 2 -0.16 -8.92 3.01
CA ALA A 2 0.25 -7.59 3.45
C ALA A 2 -0.23 -6.59 2.40
N ILE A 3 -0.51 -5.36 2.81
CA ILE A 3 -0.94 -4.27 1.92
C ILE A 3 0.05 -3.12 2.06
N GLU A 4 0.42 -2.52 0.92
CA GLU A 4 1.14 -1.25 0.91
C GLU A 4 0.27 -0.17 1.54
N PHE A 5 0.85 0.82 2.21
CA PHE A 5 0.06 1.92 2.77
C PHE A 5 -0.30 3.00 1.74
N GLY A 6 0.48 3.11 0.67
CA GLY A 6 0.34 4.16 -0.32
C GLY A 6 0.10 3.64 -1.74
N VAL A 7 -0.86 4.25 -2.43
CA VAL A 7 -1.16 3.98 -3.83
C VAL A 7 -0.62 5.13 -4.68
N SER A 8 0.34 4.85 -5.55
CA SER A 8 0.92 5.83 -6.48
C SER A 8 0.08 5.98 -7.76
N CYS A 9 0.27 7.06 -8.52
CA CYS A 9 -0.48 7.29 -9.77
C CYS A 9 -0.02 6.42 -10.96
N ARG A 10 1.14 5.76 -10.85
CA ARG A 10 1.74 4.85 -11.85
C ARG A 10 2.11 5.49 -13.20
N ARG A 11 2.02 6.81 -13.31
CA ARG A 11 2.15 7.53 -14.59
C ARG A 11 3.12 8.70 -14.56
N CYS A 12 3.46 9.22 -13.38
CA CYS A 12 4.43 10.31 -13.26
C CYS A 12 5.86 9.79 -13.40
N VAL A 13 6.81 10.70 -13.64
CA VAL A 13 8.25 10.37 -13.79
C VAL A 13 8.76 9.54 -12.61
N CYS A 14 8.45 9.94 -11.37
CA CYS A 14 8.88 9.21 -10.17
C CYS A 14 8.37 7.77 -10.15
N CYS A 15 7.12 7.52 -10.60
CA CYS A 15 6.58 6.17 -10.65
C CYS A 15 7.26 5.30 -11.72
N LEU A 16 7.72 5.90 -12.82
CA LEU A 16 8.37 5.19 -13.92
C LEU A 16 9.87 4.94 -13.64
N GLU A 17 10.46 5.70 -12.73
CA GLU A 17 11.86 5.58 -12.28
C GLU A 17 12.00 4.75 -10.99
N ASP A 18 11.00 3.92 -10.64
CA ASP A 18 10.95 3.12 -9.40
C ASP A 18 11.06 3.92 -8.09
N THR A 19 10.79 5.22 -8.13
CA THR A 19 10.75 6.13 -6.97
C THR A 19 9.30 6.58 -6.67
N TYR A 20 8.36 5.64 -6.78
CA TYR A 20 6.93 5.90 -6.66
C TYR A 20 6.52 6.50 -5.30
N ASN A 21 7.32 6.30 -4.25
CA ASN A 21 7.13 6.89 -2.93
C ASN A 21 7.23 8.43 -2.94
N LEU A 22 7.81 9.02 -3.99
CA LEU A 22 7.91 10.47 -4.21
C LEU A 22 6.79 11.00 -5.12
N CYS A 23 5.82 10.15 -5.51
CA CYS A 23 4.68 10.57 -6.31
C CYS A 23 3.86 11.66 -5.59
N LEU A 24 3.66 12.81 -6.23
CA LEU A 24 2.86 13.91 -5.66
C LEU A 24 1.37 13.55 -5.51
N ASP A 25 0.89 12.59 -6.30
CA ASP A 25 -0.48 12.10 -6.26
C ASP A 25 -0.62 10.85 -5.38
N MET A 26 0.34 10.59 -4.49
CA MET A 26 0.31 9.39 -3.67
C MET A 26 -0.82 9.44 -2.65
N ALA A 27 -1.66 8.40 -2.65
CA ALA A 27 -2.76 8.22 -1.74
C ALA A 27 -2.35 7.31 -0.58
N PHE A 28 -2.03 7.89 0.56
CA PHE A 28 -1.68 7.15 1.78
C PHE A 28 -2.91 6.87 2.64
N ALA A 29 -3.12 5.60 2.99
CA ALA A 29 -4.18 5.21 3.90
C ALA A 29 -4.06 5.94 5.24
N ALA A 30 -5.17 6.44 5.77
CA ALA A 30 -5.27 7.28 6.97
C ALA A 30 -4.64 8.69 6.88
N ALA A 31 -4.10 9.11 5.74
CA ALA A 31 -3.77 10.52 5.47
C ALA A 31 -4.98 11.19 4.80
N LEU A 32 -5.47 12.31 5.33
CA LEU A 32 -6.57 13.05 4.71
C LEU A 32 -6.24 13.39 3.24
N PRO A 33 -7.17 13.21 2.28
CA PRO A 33 -8.59 12.85 2.40
C PRO A 33 -8.89 11.33 2.34
N TYR A 34 -7.89 10.46 2.48
CA TYR A 34 -8.02 9.02 2.28
C TYR A 34 -8.38 8.25 3.56
N ASP A 35 -9.29 7.28 3.41
CA ASP A 35 -9.72 6.42 4.51
C ASP A 35 -8.57 5.54 5.04
N GLY A 36 -8.62 5.24 6.34
CA GLY A 36 -7.71 4.30 6.98
C GLY A 36 -8.13 2.84 6.77
N THR A 37 -7.23 1.92 7.15
CA THR A 37 -7.43 0.47 6.98
C THR A 37 -8.15 -0.20 8.16
N LEU A 38 -8.47 0.53 9.24
CA LEU A 38 -9.21 0.03 10.40
C LEU A 38 -10.71 -0.12 10.09
N ALA A 39 -11.03 -1.07 9.22
CA ALA A 39 -12.38 -1.40 8.78
C ALA A 39 -12.54 -2.92 8.61
N LYS A 40 -13.79 -3.41 8.50
CA LYS A 40 -14.05 -4.84 8.23
C LYS A 40 -13.61 -5.25 6.82
N CYS A 41 -13.72 -4.33 5.87
CA CYS A 41 -13.34 -4.51 4.48
C CYS A 41 -12.60 -3.24 4.04
N TYR A 42 -11.53 -3.41 3.27
CA TYR A 42 -10.76 -2.32 2.69
C TYR A 42 -10.40 -2.69 1.25
N MET A 43 -10.58 -1.77 0.31
CA MET A 43 -10.29 -2.00 -1.10
C MET A 43 -8.89 -1.48 -1.42
N MET A 44 -8.08 -2.31 -2.06
CA MET A 44 -6.71 -1.98 -2.46
C MET A 44 -6.43 -2.59 -3.84
N PRO A 45 -5.73 -1.88 -4.76
CA PRO A 45 -5.32 -2.47 -6.03
C PRO A 45 -4.40 -3.67 -5.81
N GLU A 46 -4.55 -4.70 -6.64
CA GLU A 46 -3.82 -5.97 -6.50
C GLU A 46 -2.31 -5.81 -6.47
N ASP A 47 -1.76 -4.88 -7.26
CA ASP A 47 -0.31 -4.66 -7.36
C ASP A 47 0.31 -4.14 -6.05
N PHE A 48 -0.52 -3.62 -5.14
CA PHE A 48 -0.13 -3.14 -3.81
C PHE A 48 -0.47 -4.16 -2.70
N CYS A 49 -0.92 -5.36 -3.08
CA CYS A 49 -1.26 -6.45 -2.18
C CYS A 49 -0.21 -7.56 -2.29
N TYR A 50 0.62 -7.71 -1.26
CA TYR A 50 1.67 -8.72 -1.24
C TYR A 50 1.18 -10.02 -0.61
N LYS A 51 1.41 -11.13 -1.34
CA LYS A 51 1.14 -12.46 -0.80
C LYS A 51 2.16 -12.77 0.29
N LEU A 52 1.67 -13.09 1.49
CA LEU A 52 2.53 -13.53 2.59
C LEU A 52 3.03 -14.95 2.29
N LEU A 53 4.29 -15.20 2.67
CA LEU A 53 4.85 -16.56 2.68
C LEU A 53 4.09 -17.41 3.70
N SER A 54 4.07 -18.73 3.50
CA SER A 54 3.31 -19.67 4.36
C SER A 54 3.77 -19.70 5.81
N ASN A 55 5.00 -19.26 6.08
CA ASN A 55 5.59 -19.17 7.42
C ASN A 55 5.40 -17.80 8.09
N VAL A 56 4.76 -16.83 7.43
CA VAL A 56 4.52 -15.49 7.97
C VAL A 56 3.06 -15.37 8.36
N SER A 57 2.81 -15.06 9.63
CA SER A 57 1.47 -14.85 10.16
C SER A 57 0.85 -13.55 9.63
N ILE A 58 -0.48 -13.43 9.75
CA ILE A 58 -1.19 -12.21 9.34
C ILE A 58 -0.76 -11.02 10.22
N GLN A 59 -0.54 -11.26 11.50
CA GLN A 59 -0.07 -10.24 12.44
C GLN A 59 1.32 -9.71 12.06
N GLU A 60 2.25 -10.61 11.73
CA GLU A 60 3.57 -10.19 11.23
C GLU A 60 3.44 -9.42 9.92
N GLY A 61 2.58 -9.88 9.00
CA GLY A 61 2.27 -9.18 7.76
C GLY A 61 1.67 -7.79 7.96
N ALA A 62 0.92 -7.56 9.05
CA ALA A 62 0.35 -6.25 9.38
C ALA A 62 1.37 -5.30 10.03
N CYS A 63 2.41 -5.84 10.68
CA CYS A 63 3.52 -5.06 11.21
C CYS A 63 4.56 -4.70 10.15
N LEU A 64 4.52 -5.35 8.98
CA LEU A 64 5.34 -4.98 7.84
C LEU A 64 4.76 -3.73 7.18
N SER A 65 5.44 -2.60 7.37
CA SER A 65 5.40 -1.51 6.40
C SER A 65 6.57 -1.73 5.45
N PRO A 66 6.34 -1.94 4.15
CA PRO A 66 7.35 -1.70 3.14
C PRO A 66 7.90 -0.26 3.23
#